data_AF-Q8MTM3-F1
#
_entry.id   AF-Q8MTM3-F1
#
_cell.length_a   1.000
_cell.length_b   1.000
_cell.length_c   1.000
_cell.angle_alpha   90.00
_cell.angle_beta   90.00
_cell.angle_gamma   90.00
#
_symmetry.space_group_name_H-M   'P 1'
#
loop_
_entity.id
_entity.type
_entity.pdbx_description
1 polymer ?
#
loop_
_entity_poly.entity_id
_entity_poly.type
_entity_poly.pdbx_seq_one_letter_code
_entity_poly.pdbx_strand_id
1 'polypeptide(L)'
;MGFVKVVKNKAYFKRFQVKFRRRREGVTDYYARKRLVIQEKNKYNTPKYRLIVRFTNKDIICQVAYARIEGDVIVCAAYAHELPRYGIKVGLTNYAAAYCTGLLLARRILKKFSLDTIYEGCTEIDGDEYNVEEVDGQPRPFRCFLDVGLVRTSTGARVFGAMKELSTAVLTSRIARSASQDTMPSPRISTPRFTEATSSGSTWQST
;
A
#
# COMPACT_ATOMS: atom_id res chain seq x y z
N MET A 1 11.98 -36.51 -35.24
CA MET A 1 12.35 -36.42 -33.81
C MET A 1 13.55 -35.48 -33.72
N GLY A 2 13.42 -34.28 -33.13
CA GLY A 2 14.55 -33.34 -33.09
C GLY A 2 15.68 -33.85 -32.19
N PHE A 3 16.94 -33.66 -32.58
CA PHE A 3 18.15 -34.08 -31.84
C PHE A 3 18.42 -33.29 -30.54
N VAL A 4 17.39 -32.68 -29.95
CA VAL A 4 17.52 -31.84 -28.75
C VAL A 4 17.18 -32.66 -27.51
N LYS A 5 18.05 -32.63 -26.51
CA LYS A 5 17.83 -33.28 -25.21
C LYS A 5 16.53 -32.78 -24.56
N VAL A 6 15.61 -33.70 -24.27
CA VAL A 6 14.35 -33.37 -23.59
C VAL A 6 14.60 -33.02 -22.13
N VAL A 7 14.50 -31.73 -21.79
CA VAL A 7 14.73 -31.22 -20.42
C VAL A 7 13.54 -31.54 -19.50
N LYS A 8 12.30 -31.39 -19.98
CA LYS A 8 11.08 -31.68 -19.22
C LYS A 8 10.69 -33.17 -19.33
N ASN A 9 11.54 -34.03 -18.79
CA ASN A 9 11.33 -35.49 -18.78
C ASN A 9 10.52 -35.97 -17.56
N LYS A 10 10.18 -37.27 -17.51
CA LYS A 10 9.45 -37.86 -16.36
C LYS A 10 10.15 -37.63 -15.01
N ALA A 11 11.49 -37.62 -15.01
CA ALA A 11 12.30 -37.39 -13.81
C ALA A 11 12.28 -35.94 -13.32
N TYR A 12 12.02 -34.96 -14.19
CA TYR A 12 11.78 -33.56 -13.85
C TYR A 12 10.49 -33.44 -13.04
N PHE A 13 9.37 -33.98 -13.56
CA PHE A 13 8.06 -33.87 -12.90
C PHE A 13 8.01 -34.59 -11.54
N LYS A 14 8.72 -35.71 -11.37
CA LYS A 14 8.82 -36.40 -10.07
C LYS A 14 9.48 -35.57 -8.98
N ARG A 15 10.36 -34.62 -9.33
CA ARG A 15 11.13 -33.78 -8.39
C ARG A 15 10.69 -32.32 -8.37
N PHE A 16 9.70 -31.98 -9.18
CA PHE A 16 9.25 -30.60 -9.31
C PHE A 16 8.46 -30.18 -8.07
N GLN A 17 9.06 -29.36 -7.21
CA GLN A 17 8.36 -28.77 -6.07
C GLN A 17 7.48 -27.60 -6.54
N VAL A 18 6.17 -27.82 -6.50
CA VAL A 18 5.20 -26.79 -6.83
C VAL A 18 5.25 -25.64 -5.80
N LYS A 19 5.17 -24.41 -6.30
CA LYS A 19 4.99 -23.23 -5.45
C LYS A 19 3.55 -23.20 -4.90
N PHE A 20 3.31 -22.43 -3.83
CA PHE A 20 1.97 -22.24 -3.28
C PHE A 20 0.96 -21.81 -4.35
N ARG A 21 -0.30 -22.27 -4.22
CA ARG A 21 -1.37 -22.04 -5.20
C ARG A 21 -1.47 -20.58 -5.67
N ARG A 22 -1.61 -19.63 -4.74
CA ARG A 22 -1.74 -18.19 -5.05
C ARG A 22 -0.47 -17.57 -5.66
N ARG A 23 0.70 -18.18 -5.44
CA ARG A 23 1.95 -17.76 -6.08
C ARG A 23 2.01 -18.23 -7.53
N ARG A 24 1.48 -19.42 -7.82
CA ARG A 24 1.33 -19.95 -9.20
C ARG A 24 0.31 -19.16 -10.00
N GLU A 25 -0.79 -18.75 -9.36
CA GLU A 25 -1.80 -17.85 -9.94
C GLU A 25 -1.30 -16.40 -10.08
N GLY A 26 -0.16 -16.06 -9.45
CA GLY A 26 0.40 -14.70 -9.53
C GLY A 26 -0.47 -13.64 -8.85
N VAL A 27 -1.25 -13.99 -7.82
CA VAL A 27 -2.19 -13.08 -7.14
C VAL A 27 -1.71 -12.63 -5.76
N THR A 28 -0.62 -13.19 -5.25
CA THR A 28 -0.13 -12.88 -3.90
C THR A 28 1.38 -12.90 -3.83
N ASP A 29 1.94 -11.81 -3.29
CA ASP A 29 3.28 -11.80 -2.75
C ASP A 29 3.27 -12.27 -1.29
N TYR A 30 3.78 -13.47 -1.06
CA TYR A 30 3.88 -14.05 0.28
C TYR A 30 4.92 -13.34 1.16
N TYR A 31 5.90 -12.65 0.57
CA TYR A 31 6.92 -11.93 1.33
C TYR A 31 6.33 -10.67 1.97
N ALA A 32 5.62 -9.84 1.18
CA ALA A 32 4.85 -8.72 1.70
C ALA A 32 3.75 -9.19 2.68
N ARG A 33 2.99 -10.22 2.32
CA ARG A 33 1.90 -10.74 3.15
C ARG A 33 2.38 -11.20 4.53
N LYS A 34 3.54 -11.88 4.61
CA LYS A 34 4.13 -12.32 5.89
C LYS A 34 4.31 -11.14 6.85
N ARG A 35 4.83 -10.01 6.39
CA ARG A 35 5.05 -8.81 7.24
C ARG A 35 3.76 -8.10 7.62
N LEU A 36 2.79 -8.08 6.71
CA LEU A 36 1.50 -7.43 6.95
C LEU A 36 0.63 -8.22 7.94
N VAL A 37 0.64 -9.55 7.86
CA VAL A 37 -0.23 -10.43 8.66
C VAL A 37 0.30 -10.68 10.07
N ILE A 38 1.62 -10.83 10.24
CA ILE A 38 2.19 -11.19 11.54
C ILE A 38 1.93 -10.07 12.56
N GLN A 39 1.31 -10.48 13.66
CA GLN A 39 1.12 -9.66 14.85
C GLN A 39 2.19 -10.00 15.89
N GLU A 40 2.54 -9.04 16.73
CA GLU A 40 3.39 -9.31 17.89
C GLU A 40 2.70 -10.32 18.83
N LYS A 41 3.47 -11.29 19.35
CA LYS A 41 2.91 -12.39 20.16
C LYS A 41 2.36 -11.94 21.51
N ASN A 42 2.82 -10.81 22.04
CA ASN A 42 2.31 -10.17 23.26
C ASN A 42 0.85 -9.68 23.12
N LYS A 43 0.37 -9.46 21.89
CA LYS A 43 -0.99 -8.98 21.59
C LYS A 43 -1.99 -10.12 21.39
N TYR A 44 -1.58 -11.38 21.63
CA TYR A 44 -2.40 -12.59 21.61
C TYR A 44 -3.45 -12.60 20.48
N ASN A 45 -4.74 -12.52 20.83
CA ASN A 45 -5.85 -12.62 19.90
C ASN A 45 -6.28 -11.29 19.28
N THR A 46 -5.50 -10.22 19.46
CA THR A 46 -5.82 -8.90 18.91
C THR A 46 -5.64 -8.92 17.39
N PRO A 47 -6.71 -8.72 16.61
CA PRO A 47 -6.64 -8.79 15.15
C PRO A 47 -5.80 -7.64 14.59
N LYS A 48 -4.95 -7.96 13.61
CA LYS A 48 -4.22 -6.96 12.82
C LYS A 48 -5.00 -6.66 11.54
N TYR A 49 -5.67 -5.50 11.50
CA TYR A 49 -6.48 -5.08 10.38
C TYR A 49 -5.64 -4.56 9.22
N ARG A 50 -6.01 -4.92 7.99
CA ARG A 50 -5.40 -4.41 6.76
C ARG A 50 -6.47 -3.92 5.79
N LEU A 51 -6.16 -2.82 5.13
CA LEU A 51 -6.90 -2.28 4.01
C LEU A 51 -6.37 -2.90 2.73
N ILE A 52 -7.15 -3.79 2.13
CA ILE A 52 -6.88 -4.40 0.85
C ILE A 52 -7.49 -3.50 -0.23
N VAL A 53 -6.64 -2.92 -1.07
CA VAL A 53 -7.08 -2.14 -2.23
C VAL A 53 -6.69 -2.90 -3.49
N ARG A 54 -7.67 -3.22 -4.34
CA ARG A 54 -7.44 -3.90 -5.61
C ARG A 54 -8.19 -3.19 -6.73
N PHE A 55 -7.48 -2.97 -7.81
CA PHE A 55 -8.04 -2.44 -9.04
C PHE A 55 -8.29 -3.59 -10.00
N THR A 56 -9.51 -3.67 -10.50
CA THR A 56 -9.83 -4.45 -11.69
C THR A 56 -9.93 -3.50 -12.88
N ASN A 57 -10.20 -4.03 -14.07
CA ASN A 57 -10.30 -3.19 -15.27
C ASN A 57 -11.49 -2.21 -15.21
N LYS A 58 -12.55 -2.55 -14.47
CA LYS A 58 -13.81 -1.78 -14.44
C LYS A 58 -14.27 -1.38 -13.05
N ASP A 59 -13.65 -1.90 -12.00
CA ASP A 59 -14.09 -1.71 -10.62
C ASP A 59 -12.90 -1.54 -9.66
N ILE A 60 -13.15 -0.85 -8.56
CA ILE A 60 -12.21 -0.67 -7.45
C ILE A 60 -12.80 -1.41 -6.25
N ILE A 61 -11.98 -2.27 -5.64
CA ILE A 61 -12.35 -3.09 -4.51
C ILE A 61 -11.53 -2.61 -3.31
N CYS A 62 -12.21 -2.10 -2.30
CA CYS A 62 -11.61 -1.71 -1.03
C CYS A 62 -12.24 -2.57 0.08
N GLN A 63 -11.41 -3.31 0.81
CA GLN A 63 -11.87 -4.20 1.87
C GLN A 63 -10.99 -4.06 3.10
N VAL A 64 -11.59 -4.15 4.29
CA VAL A 64 -10.82 -4.32 5.52
C VAL A 64 -10.93 -5.76 5.98
N ALA A 65 -9.78 -6.40 6.17
CA ALA A 65 -9.68 -7.78 6.57
C ALA A 65 -8.67 -7.97 7.69
N TYR A 66 -8.81 -9.05 8.44
CA TYR A 66 -7.80 -9.55 9.36
C TYR A 66 -7.59 -11.04 9.11
N ALA A 67 -6.42 -11.56 9.49
CA ALA A 67 -6.09 -12.97 9.25
C ALA A 67 -6.56 -13.85 10.41
N ARG A 68 -7.16 -15.00 10.08
CA ARG A 68 -7.31 -16.16 10.97
C ARG A 68 -6.63 -17.38 10.32
N ILE A 69 -6.51 -18.47 11.07
CA ILE A 69 -5.88 -19.72 10.61
C ILE A 69 -6.66 -20.33 9.42
N GLU A 70 -8.00 -20.34 9.52
CA GLU A 70 -8.88 -20.85 8.47
C GLU A 70 -8.83 -20.00 7.19
N GLY A 71 -8.64 -18.69 7.35
CA GLY A 71 -8.66 -17.75 6.25
C GLY A 71 -8.76 -16.30 6.71
N ASP A 72 -8.78 -15.41 5.73
CA ASP A 72 -8.96 -13.98 5.99
C ASP A 72 -10.45 -13.68 6.20
N VAL A 73 -10.77 -13.01 7.30
CA VAL A 73 -12.14 -12.58 7.59
C VAL A 73 -12.28 -11.12 7.17
N ILE A 74 -13.28 -10.85 6.34
CA ILE A 74 -13.61 -9.50 5.87
C ILE A 74 -14.55 -8.84 6.88
N VAL A 75 -14.17 -7.67 7.36
CA VAL A 75 -14.98 -6.86 8.29
C VAL A 75 -16.00 -6.04 7.52
N CYS A 76 -15.52 -5.28 6.54
CA CYS A 76 -16.31 -4.41 5.67
C CYS A 76 -15.73 -4.42 4.26
N ALA A 77 -16.59 -4.16 3.27
CA ALA A 77 -16.23 -4.03 1.87
C ALA A 77 -16.93 -2.82 1.25
N ALA A 78 -16.27 -2.25 0.24
CA ALA A 78 -16.71 -1.14 -0.57
C ALA A 78 -16.30 -1.40 -2.01
N TYR A 79 -17.18 -1.05 -2.94
CA TYR A 79 -16.95 -1.25 -4.36
C TYR A 79 -17.26 0.02 -5.14
N ALA A 80 -16.55 0.27 -6.25
CA ALA A 80 -16.81 1.45 -7.06
C ALA A 80 -18.15 1.38 -7.78
N HIS A 81 -18.65 0.18 -8.10
CA HIS A 81 -20.00 0.02 -8.67
C HIS A 81 -21.15 0.43 -7.74
N GLU A 82 -20.88 0.71 -6.46
CA GLU A 82 -21.86 1.27 -5.53
C GLU A 82 -21.92 2.81 -5.60
N LEU A 83 -20.87 3.46 -6.13
CA LEU A 83 -20.78 4.92 -6.26
C LEU A 83 -21.90 5.58 -7.09
N PRO A 84 -22.50 4.93 -8.12
CA PRO A 84 -23.64 5.50 -8.83
C PRO A 84 -24.84 5.82 -7.93
N ARG A 85 -24.97 5.14 -6.77
CA ARG A 85 -26.01 5.46 -5.77
C ARG A 85 -25.79 6.82 -5.09
N TYR A 86 -24.56 7.32 -5.12
CA TYR A 86 -24.14 8.57 -4.50
C TYR A 86 -23.90 9.68 -5.56
N GLY A 87 -24.34 9.48 -6.81
CA GLY A 87 -24.27 10.48 -7.88
C GLY A 87 -23.12 10.31 -8.88
N ILE A 88 -22.15 9.41 -8.63
CA ILE A 88 -21.02 9.18 -9.55
C ILE A 88 -21.38 8.07 -10.54
N LYS A 89 -21.93 8.46 -11.70
CA LYS A 89 -22.44 7.50 -12.71
C LYS A 89 -21.35 6.91 -13.61
N VAL A 90 -20.26 7.62 -13.84
CA VAL A 90 -19.22 7.28 -14.82
C VAL A 90 -17.82 7.36 -14.21
N GLY A 91 -16.85 6.69 -14.84
CA GLY A 91 -15.45 6.82 -14.43
C GLY A 91 -15.10 6.10 -13.13
N LEU A 92 -15.68 4.93 -12.87
CA LEU A 92 -15.56 4.18 -11.60
C LEU A 92 -14.14 3.66 -11.29
N THR A 93 -13.17 3.86 -12.18
CA THR A 93 -11.77 3.45 -12.00
C THR A 93 -10.79 4.61 -11.96
N ASN A 94 -11.25 5.86 -11.99
CA ASN A 94 -10.37 7.03 -11.91
C ASN A 94 -9.85 7.24 -10.47
N TYR A 95 -9.00 8.24 -10.28
CA TYR A 95 -8.45 8.57 -8.96
C TYR A 95 -9.54 9.04 -7.98
N ALA A 96 -10.50 9.83 -8.45
CA ALA A 96 -11.62 10.31 -7.65
C ALA A 96 -12.53 9.17 -7.16
N ALA A 97 -12.80 8.17 -7.99
CA ALA A 97 -13.57 6.99 -7.60
C ALA A 97 -12.83 6.18 -6.54
N ALA A 98 -11.50 6.04 -6.65
CA ALA A 98 -10.70 5.38 -5.62
C ALA A 98 -10.82 6.10 -4.27
N TYR A 99 -10.75 7.43 -4.31
CA TYR A 99 -10.92 8.32 -3.17
C TYR A 99 -12.30 8.14 -2.51
N CYS A 100 -13.38 8.22 -3.30
CA CYS A 100 -14.75 8.03 -2.82
C CYS A 100 -15.00 6.62 -2.29
N THR A 101 -14.44 5.57 -2.91
CA THR A 101 -14.55 4.19 -2.39
C THR A 101 -13.84 4.02 -1.04
N GLY A 102 -12.71 4.71 -0.84
CA GLY A 102 -12.00 4.74 0.43
C GLY A 102 -12.84 5.40 1.53
N LEU A 103 -13.43 6.56 1.25
CA LEU A 103 -14.31 7.29 2.17
C LEU A 103 -15.55 6.47 2.55
N LEU A 104 -16.18 5.83 1.56
CA LEU A 104 -17.36 4.99 1.79
C LEU A 104 -17.02 3.78 2.67
N LEU A 105 -15.86 3.15 2.47
CA LEU A 105 -15.39 2.07 3.34
C LEU A 105 -15.13 2.56 4.76
N ALA A 106 -14.48 3.71 4.91
CA ALA A 106 -14.18 4.33 6.18
C ALA A 106 -15.46 4.59 7.00
N ARG A 107 -16.44 5.27 6.41
CA ARG A 107 -17.74 5.55 7.06
C ARG A 107 -18.48 4.27 7.45
N ARG A 108 -18.44 3.22 6.61
CA ARG A 108 -19.04 1.91 6.95
C ARG A 108 -18.37 1.25 8.15
N ILE A 109 -17.06 1.36 8.26
CA ILE A 109 -16.29 0.79 9.38
C ILE A 109 -16.59 1.54 10.67
N LEU A 110 -16.54 2.88 10.65
CA LEU A 110 -16.83 3.70 11.82
C LEU A 110 -18.25 3.44 12.33
N LYS A 111 -19.24 3.37 11.44
CA LYS A 111 -20.62 3.04 11.80
C LYS A 111 -20.75 1.63 12.40
N LYS A 112 -19.98 0.66 11.92
CA LYS A 112 -20.00 -0.72 12.43
C LYS A 112 -19.38 -0.83 13.82
N PHE A 113 -18.42 0.03 14.16
CA PHE A 113 -17.78 0.10 15.47
C PHE A 113 -18.34 1.22 16.37
N SER A 114 -19.39 1.92 15.93
CA SER A 114 -20.01 3.05 16.64
C SER A 114 -19.01 4.16 17.02
N LEU A 115 -18.06 4.45 16.11
CA LEU A 115 -17.04 5.51 16.24
C LEU A 115 -17.32 6.70 15.30
N ASP A 116 -18.51 6.77 14.71
CA ASP A 116 -18.87 7.75 13.68
C ASP A 116 -19.04 9.17 14.23
N THR A 117 -19.55 9.31 15.45
CA THR A 117 -19.72 10.60 16.13
C THR A 117 -18.44 11.15 16.74
N ILE A 118 -17.50 10.29 17.11
CA ILE A 118 -16.24 10.69 17.75
C ILE A 118 -15.24 11.13 16.69
N TYR A 119 -15.17 10.40 15.59
CA TYR A 119 -14.20 10.62 14.52
C TYR A 119 -14.90 10.99 13.23
N GLU A 120 -15.22 12.28 13.10
CA GLU A 120 -15.82 12.82 11.89
C GLU A 120 -14.79 12.94 10.76
N GLY A 121 -13.51 13.12 11.09
CA GLY A 121 -12.42 13.33 10.13
C GLY A 121 -12.39 14.74 9.57
N CYS A 122 -11.70 14.93 8.46
CA CYS A 122 -11.59 16.23 7.79
C CYS A 122 -12.83 16.52 6.93
N THR A 123 -13.58 17.58 7.24
CA THR A 123 -14.80 17.97 6.52
C THR A 123 -14.51 18.74 5.23
N GLU A 124 -13.45 19.54 5.22
CA GLU A 124 -13.01 20.36 4.09
C GLU A 124 -11.70 19.80 3.52
N ILE A 125 -11.68 19.50 2.22
CA ILE A 125 -10.60 18.73 1.61
C ILE A 125 -9.56 19.68 0.99
N ASP A 126 -8.55 20.04 1.77
CA ASP A 126 -7.45 20.92 1.31
C ASP A 126 -6.31 20.16 0.61
N GLY A 127 -6.25 18.85 0.81
CA GLY A 127 -5.26 17.99 0.19
C GLY A 127 -3.96 17.86 0.97
N ASP A 128 -3.84 18.49 2.13
CA ASP A 128 -2.69 18.35 3.04
C ASP A 128 -2.66 17.00 3.78
N GLU A 129 -1.57 16.74 4.47
CA GLU A 129 -1.41 15.54 5.30
C GLU A 129 -2.30 15.66 6.55
N TYR A 130 -3.23 14.72 6.69
CA TYR A 130 -4.09 14.63 7.86
C TYR A 130 -4.09 13.18 8.36
N ASN A 131 -3.82 13.02 9.65
CA ASN A 131 -3.97 11.77 10.38
C ASN A 131 -4.87 12.01 11.59
N VAL A 132 -5.82 11.11 11.83
CA VAL A 132 -6.71 11.22 12.99
C VAL A 132 -5.90 11.01 14.28
N GLU A 133 -5.96 11.99 15.16
CA GLU A 133 -5.35 11.95 16.48
C GLU A 133 -6.27 11.31 17.52
N GLU A 134 -5.68 10.82 18.62
CA GLU A 134 -6.45 10.22 19.71
C GLU A 134 -7.14 11.36 20.50
N VAL A 135 -8.41 11.16 20.86
CA VAL A 135 -9.16 12.13 21.68
C VAL A 135 -9.14 11.63 23.12
N ASP A 136 -8.73 12.48 24.05
CA ASP A 136 -8.61 12.10 25.47
C ASP A 136 -9.95 11.63 26.04
N GLY A 137 -9.93 10.48 26.73
CA GLY A 137 -11.10 9.86 27.33
C GLY A 137 -12.01 9.08 26.37
N GLN A 138 -11.70 9.05 25.06
CA GLN A 138 -12.47 8.31 24.05
C GLN A 138 -11.73 7.06 23.55
N PRO A 139 -12.44 6.08 22.96
CA PRO A 139 -11.83 4.94 22.31
C PRO A 139 -10.85 5.38 21.21
N ARG A 140 -9.71 4.69 21.11
CA ARG A 140 -8.69 4.99 20.10
C ARG A 140 -9.22 4.88 18.66
N PRO A 141 -8.67 5.66 17.72
CA PRO A 141 -9.03 5.56 16.31
C PRO A 141 -8.67 4.19 15.74
N PHE A 142 -9.42 3.76 14.74
CA PHE A 142 -9.27 2.43 14.17
C PHE A 142 -7.99 2.34 13.34
N ARG A 143 -7.08 1.44 13.72
CA ARG A 143 -5.78 1.27 13.03
C ARG A 143 -5.85 0.16 11.98
N CYS A 144 -5.35 0.44 10.78
CA CYS A 144 -5.30 -0.51 9.67
C CYS A 144 -4.04 -0.30 8.82
N PHE A 145 -3.57 -1.35 8.16
CA PHE A 145 -2.36 -1.27 7.33
C PHE A 145 -2.69 -1.42 5.85
N LEU A 146 -2.11 -0.61 4.98
CA LEU A 146 -2.32 -0.72 3.54
C LEU A 146 -1.70 -2.01 2.98
N ASP A 147 -2.53 -2.84 2.35
CA ASP A 147 -2.15 -3.99 1.54
C ASP A 147 -2.29 -3.63 0.05
N VAL A 148 -1.18 -3.25 -0.56
CA VAL A 148 -1.06 -2.92 -1.99
C VAL A 148 -1.04 -4.17 -2.88
N GLY A 149 -0.69 -5.32 -2.32
CA GLY A 149 -0.51 -6.56 -3.06
C GLY A 149 0.66 -6.49 -4.05
N LEU A 150 0.36 -6.68 -5.33
CA LEU A 150 1.36 -6.75 -6.42
C LEU A 150 1.47 -5.44 -7.20
N VAL A 151 0.64 -4.44 -6.88
CA VAL A 151 0.67 -3.16 -7.58
C VAL A 151 1.97 -2.41 -7.23
N ARG A 152 2.58 -1.80 -8.24
CA ARG A 152 3.78 -0.98 -8.03
C ARG A 152 3.43 0.27 -7.23
N THR A 153 4.19 0.53 -6.17
CA THR A 153 4.07 1.74 -5.35
C THR A 153 4.81 2.90 -6.01
N SER A 154 4.20 3.52 -7.03
CA SER A 154 4.67 4.76 -7.64
C SER A 154 3.94 5.97 -7.03
N THR A 155 4.59 7.14 -7.06
CA THR A 155 3.93 8.40 -6.72
C THR A 155 2.71 8.61 -7.63
N GLY A 156 1.60 9.09 -7.06
CA GLY A 156 0.33 9.27 -7.78
C GLY A 156 -0.44 7.98 -8.11
N ALA A 157 -0.03 6.81 -7.59
CA ALA A 157 -0.81 5.59 -7.78
C ALA A 157 -2.20 5.71 -7.13
N ARG A 158 -3.24 5.27 -7.85
CA ARG A 158 -4.65 5.30 -7.40
C ARG A 158 -4.88 4.58 -6.06
N VAL A 159 -4.02 3.62 -5.71
CA VAL A 159 -4.05 2.92 -4.42
C VAL A 159 -3.92 3.90 -3.25
N PHE A 160 -3.09 4.93 -3.40
CA PHE A 160 -2.91 5.95 -2.38
C PHE A 160 -4.09 6.93 -2.31
N GLY A 161 -4.84 7.11 -3.40
CA GLY A 161 -6.10 7.86 -3.37
C GLY A 161 -7.12 7.20 -2.44
N ALA A 162 -7.29 5.88 -2.53
CA ALA A 162 -8.15 5.13 -1.62
C ALA A 162 -7.64 5.12 -0.17
N MET A 163 -6.32 5.20 0.02
CA MET A 163 -5.71 5.29 1.35
C MET A 163 -5.96 6.66 2.00
N LYS A 164 -5.86 7.75 1.23
CA LYS A 164 -5.97 9.11 1.75
C LYS A 164 -7.30 9.37 2.46
N GLU A 165 -8.42 8.97 1.86
CA GLU A 165 -9.71 9.15 2.54
C GLU A 165 -9.96 8.19 3.71
N LEU A 166 -9.19 7.10 3.76
CA LEU A 166 -9.25 6.22 4.90
C LEU A 166 -8.40 6.76 6.06
N SER A 167 -7.34 7.52 5.79
CA SER A 167 -6.57 8.21 6.83
C SER A 167 -7.28 9.43 7.39
N THR A 168 -7.99 10.20 6.56
CA THR A 168 -8.80 11.35 6.98
C THR A 168 -9.94 10.97 7.91
N ALA A 169 -10.59 9.83 7.67
CA ALA A 169 -11.74 9.42 8.48
C ALA A 169 -11.38 8.46 9.63
N VAL A 170 -10.32 7.65 9.51
CA VAL A 170 -10.19 6.45 10.36
C VAL A 170 -8.82 6.27 10.99
N LEU A 171 -7.73 6.79 10.41
CA LEU A 171 -6.40 6.21 10.65
C LEU A 171 -5.30 7.12 11.17
N THR A 172 -4.58 6.60 12.18
CA THR A 172 -3.15 6.87 12.39
C THR A 172 -2.34 5.95 11.47
N SER A 173 -2.02 6.39 10.24
CA SER A 173 -1.31 5.54 9.27
C SER A 173 0.21 5.53 9.56
N ARG A 174 0.74 4.42 10.11
CA ARG A 174 2.16 4.10 9.93
C ARG A 174 2.29 3.20 8.71
N ILE A 175 2.77 3.76 7.61
CA ILE A 175 3.23 2.98 6.46
C ILE A 175 4.21 1.94 7.00
N ALA A 176 3.85 0.66 6.93
CA ALA A 176 4.79 -0.42 7.17
C ALA A 176 5.78 -0.41 6.00
N ARG A 177 6.78 0.49 6.02
CA ARG A 177 7.93 0.42 5.13
C ARG A 177 8.54 -0.94 5.37
N SER A 178 8.46 -1.82 4.38
CA SER A 178 9.37 -2.95 4.32
C SER A 178 10.77 -2.36 4.35
N ALA A 179 11.50 -2.63 5.42
CA ALA A 179 12.92 -2.30 5.59
C ALA A 179 13.74 -2.98 4.47
N SER A 180 13.73 -2.36 3.29
CA SER A 180 14.52 -2.73 2.12
C SER A 180 14.80 -1.53 1.20
N GLN A 181 14.66 -0.30 1.72
CA GLN A 181 15.06 0.93 1.01
C GLN A 181 16.03 1.81 1.81
N ASP A 182 16.35 1.49 3.07
CA ASP A 182 17.28 2.27 3.89
C ASP A 182 18.76 1.85 3.75
N THR A 183 19.09 1.00 2.78
CA THR A 183 20.47 0.71 2.37
C THR A 183 20.59 0.69 0.85
N MET A 184 20.33 1.82 0.22
CA MET A 184 20.98 2.14 -1.05
C MET A 184 21.80 3.41 -0.83
N PRO A 185 23.14 3.35 -0.89
CA PRO A 185 23.91 4.58 -0.94
C PRO A 185 23.44 5.37 -2.16
N SER A 186 23.18 6.66 -1.96
CA SER A 186 22.82 7.58 -3.04
C SER A 186 23.80 7.42 -4.21
N PRO A 187 23.33 7.38 -5.47
CA PRO A 187 24.23 7.43 -6.61
C PRO A 187 24.99 8.75 -6.53
N ARG A 188 26.29 8.65 -6.28
CA ARG A 188 27.21 9.78 -6.25
C ARG A 188 27.29 10.32 -7.67
N ILE A 189 26.41 11.27 -8.00
CA ILE A 189 26.52 12.07 -9.22
C ILE A 189 27.81 12.86 -9.06
N SER A 190 28.87 12.43 -9.75
CA SER A 190 30.08 13.22 -9.91
C SER A 190 29.74 14.41 -10.80
N THR A 191 29.34 15.52 -10.20
CA THR A 191 29.39 16.80 -10.91
C THR A 191 30.86 17.14 -11.16
N PRO A 192 31.27 17.45 -12.41
CA PRO A 192 32.59 17.99 -12.65
C PRO A 192 32.68 19.37 -11.96
N ARG A 193 33.66 19.53 -11.08
CA ARG A 193 33.98 20.78 -10.41
C ARG A 193 34.47 21.76 -11.49
N PHE A 194 33.66 22.77 -11.82
CA PHE A 194 34.13 23.96 -12.52
C PHE A 194 35.09 24.67 -11.58
N THR A 195 36.39 24.64 -11.90
CA THR A 195 37.41 25.43 -11.20
C THR A 195 37.35 26.86 -11.71
N GLU A 196 37.00 27.79 -10.82
CA GLU A 196 37.14 29.22 -11.06
C GLU A 196 38.62 29.55 -11.28
N ALA A 197 38.90 30.18 -12.43
CA ALA A 197 40.22 30.71 -12.74
C ALA A 197 40.44 32.00 -11.95
N THR A 198 41.20 31.94 -10.87
CA THR A 198 41.78 33.11 -10.23
C THR A 198 43.05 33.50 -10.98
N SER A 199 43.00 34.68 -11.59
CA SER A 199 44.14 35.37 -12.18
C SER A 199 45.09 35.86 -11.08
N SER A 200 46.32 35.35 -11.05
CA SER A 200 47.43 36.03 -10.37
C SER A 200 48.72 35.80 -11.15
N GLY A 201 49.21 36.85 -11.79
CA GLY A 201 50.52 36.88 -12.42
C GLY A 201 51.64 36.91 -11.39
N SER A 202 52.81 36.37 -11.76
CA SER A 202 54.13 36.95 -11.52
C SER A 202 55.26 36.01 -11.96
N THR A 203 56.05 36.49 -12.92
CA THR A 203 57.51 36.34 -13.08
C THR A 203 58.18 34.98 -12.83
N TRP A 204 58.64 34.37 -13.92
CA TRP A 204 59.77 33.44 -13.93
C TRP A 204 61.07 34.21 -14.21
N GLN A 205 61.99 34.19 -13.24
CA GLN A 205 63.41 34.48 -13.47
C GLN A 205 64.17 33.16 -13.55
N SER A 206 65.10 33.14 -14.51
CA SER A 206 66.08 32.11 -14.85
C SER A 206 67.01 31.71 -13.71
N THR A 207 67.36 30.43 -13.62
CA THR A 207 68.74 29.90 -13.70
C THR A 207 68.67 28.42 -14.05
#